data_AF-A0A519SAN1-F1
#
_entry.id   AF-A0A519SAN1-F1
#
_cell.length_a   1.000
_cell.length_b   1.000
_cell.length_c   1.000
_cell.angle_alpha   90.00
_cell.angle_beta   90.00
_cell.angle_gamma   90.00
#
_symmetry.space_group_name_H-M   'P 1'
#
loop_
_entity.id
_entity.type
_entity.pdbx_description
1 polymer ?
#
loop_
_entity_poly.entity_id
_entity_poly.type
_entity_poly.pdbx_seq_one_letter_code
_entity_poly.pdbx_strand_id
1 'polypeptide(L)'
;MKKTIIFLLATLCLSFALFAKNRSTLDFKSTALPTDTLKKDSTDPVCGMKVKAGSNRTILYQKTVFGFCSESCKKRFSQEPKKYIKN
;
A
#
# COMPACT_ATOMS: atom_id res chain seq x y z
N MET A 1 -13.92 -17.90 -52.09
CA MET A 1 -13.57 -16.55 -51.61
C MET A 1 -14.33 -16.10 -50.34
N LYS A 2 -15.63 -16.42 -50.18
CA LYS A 2 -16.40 -16.04 -48.96
C LYS A 2 -16.04 -16.85 -47.70
N LYS A 3 -15.59 -18.10 -47.87
CA LYS A 3 -15.22 -19.00 -46.76
C LYS A 3 -13.90 -18.58 -46.07
N THR A 4 -12.98 -17.97 -46.81
CA THR A 4 -11.68 -17.49 -46.30
C THR A 4 -11.82 -16.27 -45.38
N ILE A 5 -12.84 -15.43 -45.62
CA ILE A 5 -13.16 -14.24 -44.80
C ILE A 5 -13.73 -14.65 -43.43
N ILE A 6 -14.48 -15.75 -43.36
CA ILE A 6 -15.06 -16.27 -42.12
C ILE A 6 -13.96 -16.85 -41.19
N PHE A 7 -12.94 -17.50 -41.76
CA PHE A 7 -11.82 -18.04 -40.98
C PHE A 7 -10.91 -16.95 -40.37
N LEU A 8 -10.75 -15.79 -41.04
CA LEU A 8 -9.93 -14.67 -40.56
C LEU A 8 -10.55 -13.90 -39.38
N LEU A 9 -11.88 -13.87 -39.28
CA LEU A 9 -12.59 -13.26 -38.15
C LEU A 9 -12.52 -14.13 -36.88
N ALA A 10 -12.51 -15.45 -37.03
CA ALA A 10 -12.42 -16.38 -35.91
C ALA A 10 -11.03 -16.38 -35.24
N THR A 11 -9.96 -16.16 -36.02
CA THR A 11 -8.58 -16.10 -35.50
C THR A 11 -8.26 -14.81 -34.75
N LEU A 12 -8.96 -13.70 -35.04
CA LEU A 12 -8.76 -12.43 -34.35
C LEU A 12 -9.33 -12.47 -32.91
N CYS A 13 -10.38 -13.26 -32.66
CA CYS A 13 -10.95 -13.44 -31.32
C CYS A 13 -10.10 -14.33 -30.41
N LEU A 14 -9.35 -15.29 -30.95
CA LEU A 14 -8.58 -16.25 -30.15
C LEU A 14 -7.35 -15.60 -29.47
N SER A 15 -6.81 -14.53 -30.06
CA SER A 15 -5.68 -13.76 -29.51
C SER A 15 -6.06 -12.89 -28.31
N PHE A 16 -7.34 -12.53 -28.14
CA PHE A 16 -7.77 -11.62 -27.08
C PHE A 16 -7.87 -12.32 -25.71
N ALA A 17 -8.05 -13.64 -25.68
CA ALA A 17 -8.31 -14.40 -24.47
C ALA A 17 -7.07 -14.68 -23.60
N LEU A 18 -5.85 -14.53 -24.15
CA LEU A 18 -4.61 -14.79 -23.40
C LEU A 18 -4.08 -13.58 -22.63
N PHE A 19 -4.55 -12.36 -22.90
CA PHE A 19 -4.06 -11.17 -22.22
C PHE A 19 -4.70 -10.94 -20.83
N ALA A 20 -5.84 -11.60 -20.54
CA ALA A 20 -6.61 -11.37 -19.31
C ALA A 20 -6.13 -12.16 -18.09
N LYS A 21 -5.06 -12.97 -18.18
CA LYS A 21 -4.63 -13.87 -17.09
C LYS A 21 -3.33 -13.50 -16.38
N ASN A 22 -2.72 -12.35 -16.66
CA ASN A 22 -1.64 -11.83 -15.81
C ASN A 22 -2.14 -10.73 -14.86
N ARG A 23 -3.28 -10.99 -14.21
CA ARG A 23 -3.59 -10.37 -12.93
C ARG A 23 -2.83 -11.18 -11.89
N SER A 24 -1.54 -10.85 -11.75
CA SER A 24 -0.87 -11.07 -10.48
C SER A 24 -1.78 -10.45 -9.43
N THR A 25 -2.45 -11.34 -8.70
CA THR A 25 -2.94 -11.06 -7.38
C THR A 25 -1.70 -10.64 -6.59
N LEU A 26 -1.34 -9.36 -6.67
CA LEU A 26 -0.91 -8.69 -5.46
C LEU A 26 -2.11 -8.87 -4.54
N ASP A 27 -1.93 -9.77 -3.59
CA ASP A 27 -2.83 -10.10 -2.52
C ASP A 27 -3.35 -8.81 -1.88
N PHE A 28 -4.42 -8.28 -2.47
CA PHE A 28 -5.33 -7.34 -1.86
C PHE A 28 -6.22 -8.13 -0.91
N LYS A 29 -5.57 -8.80 0.04
CA LYS A 29 -6.21 -9.14 1.30
C LYS A 29 -6.36 -7.81 2.03
N SER A 30 -7.59 -7.31 2.06
CA SER A 30 -8.06 -6.16 2.85
C SER A 30 -8.14 -4.81 2.14
N THR A 31 -9.22 -4.66 1.36
CA THR A 31 -10.14 -3.53 1.42
C THR A 31 -10.50 -3.24 2.88
N ALA A 32 -9.68 -2.45 3.54
CA ALA A 32 -10.10 -1.52 4.57
C ALA A 32 -9.16 -0.34 4.41
N LEU A 33 -9.74 0.86 4.33
CA LEU A 33 -9.04 2.14 4.33
C LEU A 33 -7.74 2.03 5.16
N PRO A 34 -6.56 2.48 4.70
CA PRO A 34 -5.44 2.68 5.61
C PRO A 34 -5.89 3.76 6.58
N THR A 35 -6.61 3.36 7.62
CA THR A 35 -6.98 4.24 8.71
C THR A 35 -5.64 4.74 9.23
N ASP A 36 -5.46 6.06 9.25
CA ASP A 36 -4.30 6.80 9.78
C ASP A 36 -4.17 6.59 11.30
N THR A 37 -4.48 5.38 11.75
CA THR A 37 -4.70 4.99 13.12
C THR A 37 -3.78 3.82 13.42
N LEU A 38 -3.02 4.00 14.48
CA LEU A 38 -2.04 3.04 14.93
C LEU A 38 -2.72 1.73 15.37
N LYS A 39 -2.36 0.60 14.76
CA LYS A 39 -3.01 -0.71 15.02
C LYS A 39 -2.64 -1.35 16.36
N LYS A 40 -1.45 -1.06 16.89
CA LYS A 40 -0.91 -1.64 18.13
C LYS A 40 -0.08 -0.60 18.87
N ASP A 41 0.13 -0.80 20.17
CA ASP A 41 1.03 0.07 20.93
C ASP A 41 2.42 0.10 20.28
N SER A 42 2.99 1.30 20.19
CA SER A 42 4.31 1.53 19.62
C SER A 42 5.07 2.58 20.43
N THR A 43 6.35 2.74 20.12
CA THR A 43 7.17 3.81 20.69
C THR A 43 7.32 4.91 19.64
N ASP A 44 7.13 6.17 20.04
CA ASP A 44 7.40 7.33 19.21
C ASP A 44 8.90 7.37 18.86
N PRO A 45 9.28 7.29 17.57
CA PRO A 45 10.68 7.21 17.16
C PRO A 45 11.46 8.52 17.37
N VAL A 46 10.77 9.64 17.61
CA VAL A 46 11.39 10.96 17.83
C VAL A 46 11.78 11.17 19.29
N CYS A 47 10.93 10.74 20.23
CA CYS A 47 11.10 11.06 21.66
C CYS A 47 11.10 9.85 22.60
N GLY A 48 10.80 8.64 22.12
CA GLY A 48 10.78 7.43 22.94
C GLY A 48 9.52 7.24 23.80
N MET A 49 8.51 8.11 23.69
CA MET A 49 7.27 7.96 24.44
C MET A 49 6.42 6.79 23.91
N LYS A 50 5.73 6.08 24.80
CA LYS A 50 4.75 5.04 24.41
C LYS A 50 3.50 5.68 23.81
N VAL A 51 3.09 5.18 22.65
CA VAL A 51 1.88 5.57 21.93
C VAL A 51 0.94 4.37 21.91
N LYS A 52 -0.30 4.58 22.38
CA LYS A 52 -1.31 3.51 22.40
C LYS A 52 -1.90 3.28 21.01
N ALA A 53 -2.34 2.04 20.76
CA ALA A 53 -3.19 1.71 19.64
C ALA A 53 -4.41 2.66 19.60
N GLY A 54 -4.88 3.00 18.40
CA GLY A 54 -5.94 4.00 18.21
C GLY A 54 -5.44 5.44 18.06
N SER A 55 -4.13 5.71 18.19
CA SER A 55 -3.59 7.05 17.91
C SER A 55 -3.78 7.40 16.43
N ASN A 56 -4.37 8.57 16.16
CA ASN A 56 -4.55 9.10 14.80
C ASN A 56 -3.35 9.94 14.31
N ARG A 57 -2.31 10.08 15.15
CA ARG A 57 -1.09 10.79 14.78
C ARG A 57 -0.12 9.76 14.22
N THR A 58 -0.35 9.34 12.97
CA THR A 58 0.53 8.36 12.31
C THR A 58 1.11 8.85 11.00
N ILE A 59 2.16 8.17 10.54
CA ILE A 59 2.76 8.30 9.21
C ILE A 59 3.06 6.90 8.70
N LEU A 60 2.67 6.63 7.45
CA LEU A 60 3.10 5.46 6.71
C LEU A 60 4.47 5.73 6.08
N TYR A 61 5.50 5.01 6.53
CA TYR A 61 6.85 5.11 5.98
C TYR A 61 7.44 3.71 5.78
N GLN A 62 7.96 3.43 4.59
CA GLN A 62 8.50 2.10 4.21
C GLN A 62 7.56 0.93 4.56
N LYS A 63 6.27 1.07 4.21
CA LYS A 63 5.21 0.07 4.50
C LYS A 63 4.97 -0.20 6.00
N THR A 64 5.53 0.64 6.88
CA THR A 64 5.33 0.58 8.34
C THR A 64 4.60 1.83 8.81
N VAL A 65 3.59 1.65 9.65
CA VAL A 65 2.85 2.77 10.27
C VAL A 65 3.57 3.15 11.57
N PHE A 66 4.07 4.38 11.64
CA PHE A 66 4.69 4.96 12.84
C PHE A 66 3.69 5.82 13.58
N GLY A 67 3.55 5.63 14.89
CA GLY A 67 2.71 6.44 15.76
C GLY A 67 3.52 7.50 16.51
N PHE A 68 2.92 8.67 16.70
CA PHE A 68 3.54 9.81 17.39
C PHE A 68 2.74 10.25 18.61
N CYS A 69 3.45 10.65 19.67
CA CYS A 69 2.83 11.14 20.90
C CYS A 69 2.20 12.54 20.70
N SER A 70 2.72 13.31 19.76
CA SER A 70 2.34 14.70 19.50
C SER A 70 2.50 15.05 18.02
N GLU A 71 1.82 16.10 17.59
CA GLU A 71 1.93 16.60 16.21
C GLU A 71 3.34 17.13 15.90
N SER A 72 4.04 17.65 16.91
CA SER A 72 5.42 18.12 16.78
C SER A 72 6.38 16.96 16.48
N CYS A 73 6.20 15.80 17.11
CA CYS A 73 6.97 14.59 16.80
C CYS A 73 6.67 14.10 15.38
N LYS A 74 5.39 14.06 14.99
CA LYS A 74 4.98 13.71 13.62
C LYS A 74 5.67 14.59 12.59
N LYS A 75 5.66 15.92 12.77
CA LYS A 75 6.32 16.88 11.87
C LYS A 75 7.84 16.68 11.79
N ARG A 76 8.52 16.50 12.93
CA ARG A 76 9.98 16.25 12.97
C ARG A 76 10.35 14.97 12.22
N PHE A 77 9.56 13.92 12.39
CA PHE A 77 9.75 12.67 11.65
C PHE A 77 9.50 12.83 10.15
N SER A 78 8.45 13.57 9.74
CA SER A 78 8.19 13.84 8.31
C SER A 78 9.34 14.55 7.60
N GLN A 79 10.07 15.41 8.30
CA GLN A 79 11.20 16.16 7.73
C GLN A 79 12.40 15.26 7.46
N GLU A 80 12.77 14.40 8.42
CA GLU A 80 13.97 13.56 8.33
C GLU A 80 13.73 12.14 8.87
N PRO A 81 12.90 11.31 8.22
CA PRO A 81 12.50 10.00 8.76
C PRO A 81 13.69 9.05 8.92
N LYS A 82 14.68 9.14 8.02
CA LYS A 82 15.93 8.35 8.06
C LYS A 82 16.75 8.58 9.33
N LYS A 83 16.61 9.73 9.99
CA LYS A 83 17.34 10.05 11.24
C LYS A 83 16.82 9.26 12.44
N TYR A 84 15.54 8.91 12.42
CA TYR A 84 14.85 8.27 13.53
C TYR A 84 14.67 6.76 13.35
N ILE A 85 14.86 6.26 12.13
CA ILE A 85 14.81 4.84 11.83
C ILE A 85 16.24 4.34 11.68
N LYS A 86 16.72 3.64 12.70
CA LYS A 86 17.95 2.85 12.61
C LYS A 86 17.57 1.45 12.13
N ASN A 87 18.23 1.03 11.06
CA ASN A 87 18.01 -0.27 10.41
C ASN A 87 18.60 -1.42 11.23
#